data_AF-A0A1J7BVB1-F1
#
_entry.id   AF-A0A1J7BVB1-F1
#
_cell.length_a   1.000
_cell.length_b   1.000
_cell.length_c   1.000
_cell.angle_alpha   90.00
_cell.angle_beta   90.00
_cell.angle_gamma   90.00
#
_symmetry.space_group_name_H-M   'P 1'
#
loop_
_entity.id
_entity.type
_entity.pdbx_description
1 polymer ?
#
loop_
_entity_poly.entity_id
_entity_poly.type
_entity_poly.pdbx_seq_one_letter_code
_entity_poly.pdbx_strand_id
1 'polypeptide(L)'
;MEFNFNTFFGYENEINSLKDQVLIYGFAGIIFTLLGLIFIAVLLRKIGFNAVNSFVINPLMLALGLTLLTAILPTIVFYVVASNVSSVKIVYSWITIFLGMLLFVMFNLEMIKSFFKEFGKMTEQEEFRNRKR
;
A
#
# COMPACT_ATOMS: atom_id res chain seq x y z
N MET A 1 -10.21 -9.00 -27.15
CA MET A 1 -9.25 -7.92 -27.47
C MET A 1 -8.13 -8.01 -26.46
N GLU A 2 -6.92 -8.35 -26.91
CA GLU A 2 -5.74 -8.28 -26.05
C GLU A 2 -5.42 -6.81 -25.79
N PHE A 3 -5.31 -6.44 -24.51
CA PHE A 3 -4.92 -5.10 -24.12
C PHE A 3 -3.46 -4.87 -24.51
N ASN A 4 -3.20 -3.94 -25.43
CA ASN A 4 -1.87 -3.61 -25.93
C ASN A 4 -1.40 -2.28 -25.33
N PHE A 5 -0.42 -2.33 -24.43
CA PHE A 5 0.05 -1.15 -23.69
C PHE A 5 0.86 -0.21 -24.60
N ASN A 6 1.51 -0.75 -25.64
CA ASN A 6 2.14 0.06 -26.68
C ASN A 6 1.17 1.00 -27.41
N THR A 7 -0.13 0.71 -27.42
CA THR A 7 -1.13 1.58 -28.08
C THR A 7 -1.40 2.86 -27.28
N PHE A 8 -1.18 2.84 -25.97
CA PHE A 8 -1.47 3.99 -25.09
C PHE A 8 -0.21 4.77 -24.67
N PHE A 9 0.89 4.07 -24.41
CA PHE A 9 2.12 4.68 -23.90
C PHE A 9 3.36 4.41 -24.75
N GLY A 10 3.37 3.40 -25.62
CA GLY A 10 4.47 3.11 -26.54
C GLY A 10 5.79 2.61 -25.91
N TYR A 11 5.85 2.42 -24.59
CA TYR A 11 7.06 2.03 -23.86
C TYR A 11 7.02 0.59 -23.31
N GLU A 12 6.10 -0.26 -23.80
CA GLU A 12 5.92 -1.61 -23.24
C GLU A 12 7.17 -2.48 -23.42
N ASN A 13 7.84 -2.36 -24.57
CA ASN A 13 9.04 -3.14 -24.88
C ASN A 13 10.23 -2.71 -24.01
N GLU A 14 10.40 -1.42 -23.80
CA GLU A 14 11.44 -0.82 -22.98
C GLU A 14 11.26 -1.22 -21.51
N ILE A 15 10.03 -1.08 -20.99
CA ILE A 15 9.70 -1.51 -19.61
C ILE A 15 9.92 -3.02 -19.45
N ASN A 16 9.55 -3.83 -20.44
CA ASN A 16 9.78 -5.27 -20.41
C ASN A 16 11.25 -5.68 -20.60
N SER A 17 12.08 -4.83 -21.19
CA SER A 17 13.54 -5.06 -21.27
C SER A 17 14.26 -4.80 -19.95
N LEU A 18 13.66 -4.00 -19.06
CA LEU A 18 14.22 -3.58 -17.77
C LEU A 18 13.40 -4.14 -16.60
N LYS A 19 12.98 -5.42 -16.68
CA LYS A 19 12.03 -6.03 -15.74
C LYS A 19 12.40 -5.82 -14.27
N ASP A 20 13.65 -6.08 -13.92
CA ASP A 20 14.15 -6.01 -12.54
C ASP A 20 14.12 -4.57 -12.02
N GLN A 21 14.54 -3.61 -12.84
CA GLN A 21 14.53 -2.21 -12.49
C GLN A 21 13.10 -1.71 -12.23
N VAL A 22 12.16 -2.09 -13.09
CA VAL A 22 10.75 -1.69 -12.96
C VAL A 22 10.16 -2.18 -11.63
N LEU A 23 10.47 -3.42 -11.23
CA LEU A 23 10.00 -3.94 -9.94
C LEU A 23 10.66 -3.23 -8.77
N ILE A 24 11.98 -3.03 -8.82
CA ILE A 24 12.73 -2.34 -7.76
C ILE A 24 12.22 -0.90 -7.59
N TYR A 25 12.11 -0.14 -8.69
CA TYR A 25 11.62 1.24 -8.65
C TYR A 25 10.14 1.31 -8.29
N GLY A 26 9.33 0.32 -8.68
CA GLY A 26 7.94 0.23 -8.27
C GLY A 26 7.79 0.04 -6.75
N PHE A 27 8.51 -0.91 -6.16
CA PHE A 27 8.51 -1.10 -4.70
C PHE A 27 9.09 0.11 -3.96
N ALA A 28 10.22 0.64 -4.44
CA ALA A 28 10.81 1.85 -3.89
C ALA A 28 9.82 3.02 -3.94
N GLY A 29 9.10 3.19 -5.05
CA GLY A 29 8.08 4.21 -5.21
C GLY A 29 6.98 4.13 -4.14
N ILE A 30 6.50 2.92 -3.82
CA ILE A 30 5.50 2.73 -2.75
C ILE A 30 6.09 3.11 -1.38
N ILE A 31 7.31 2.67 -1.07
CA ILE A 31 8.00 2.97 0.20
C ILE A 31 8.25 4.48 0.33
N PHE A 32 8.78 5.14 -0.70
CA PHE A 32 9.02 6.57 -0.69
C PHE A 32 7.72 7.37 -0.62
N THR A 33 6.64 6.87 -1.21
CA THR A 33 5.30 7.47 -1.05
C THR A 33 4.84 7.40 0.40
N LEU A 34 5.02 6.26 1.07
CA LEU A 34 4.71 6.13 2.50
C LEU A 34 5.53 7.11 3.36
N LEU A 35 6.84 7.22 3.11
CA LEU A 35 7.70 8.18 3.79
C LEU A 35 7.26 9.64 3.55
N GLY A 36 6.90 9.96 2.30
CA GLY A 36 6.36 11.26 1.93
C GLY A 36 5.04 11.57 2.65
N LEU A 37 4.14 10.58 2.75
CA LEU A 37 2.88 10.74 3.48
C LEU A 37 3.09 10.93 4.98
N ILE A 38 4.07 10.24 5.58
CA ILE A 38 4.45 10.47 6.99
C ILE A 38 4.91 11.93 7.17
N PHE A 39 5.77 12.42 6.29
CA PHE A 39 6.24 13.79 6.35
C PHE A 39 5.10 14.80 6.20
N ILE A 40 4.20 14.58 5.23
CA ILE A 40 2.99 15.39 5.02
C ILE A 40 2.10 15.33 6.27
N ALA A 41 1.91 14.16 6.89
CA ALA A 41 1.09 14.02 8.09
C ALA A 41 1.62 14.87 9.25
N VAL A 42 2.95 14.90 9.43
CA VAL A 42 3.61 15.74 10.44
C VAL A 42 3.40 17.22 10.16
N LEU A 43 3.54 17.66 8.90
CA LEU A 43 3.29 19.04 8.51
C LEU A 43 1.81 19.44 8.73
N LEU A 44 0.87 18.60 8.31
CA LEU A 44 -0.57 18.82 8.49
C LEU A 44 -0.97 18.90 9.97
N ARG A 45 -0.33 18.10 10.82
CA ARG A 45 -0.52 18.16 12.28
C ARG A 45 -0.05 19.49 12.86
N LYS A 46 1.07 20.04 12.38
CA LYS A 46 1.60 21.34 12.84
C LYS A 46 0.68 22.51 12.50
N ILE A 47 0.00 22.47 11.36
CA ILE A 47 -0.94 23.52 10.94
C ILE A 47 -2.38 23.32 11.47
N GLY A 48 -2.63 22.28 12.26
CA GLY A 48 -3.94 22.00 12.88
C GLY A 48 -4.94 21.24 11.99
N PHE A 49 -4.52 20.74 10.82
CA PHE A 49 -5.37 20.03 9.86
C PHE A 49 -5.52 18.53 10.22
N ASN A 50 -5.90 18.25 11.46
CA ASN A 50 -6.01 16.86 11.97
C ASN A 50 -7.10 16.04 11.27
N ALA A 51 -8.15 16.68 10.76
CA ALA A 51 -9.21 16.00 10.01
C ALA A 51 -8.67 15.36 8.72
N VAL A 52 -7.85 16.08 7.95
CA VAL A 52 -7.22 15.57 6.73
C VAL A 52 -6.30 14.39 7.05
N ASN A 53 -5.55 14.49 8.14
CA ASN A 53 -4.73 13.37 8.62
C ASN A 53 -5.59 12.13 8.93
N SER A 54 -6.70 12.31 9.65
CA SER A 54 -7.53 11.17 10.10
C SER A 54 -8.32 10.51 8.97
N PHE A 55 -8.85 11.28 8.03
CA PHE A 55 -9.78 10.80 7.00
C PHE A 55 -9.14 10.58 5.62
N VAL A 56 -7.94 11.11 5.37
CA VAL A 56 -7.27 10.98 4.07
C VAL A 56 -5.90 10.35 4.22
N ILE A 57 -5.00 10.95 4.99
CA ILE A 57 -3.60 10.50 5.04
C ILE A 57 -3.46 9.14 5.73
N ASN A 58 -4.04 8.97 6.92
CA ASN A 58 -3.94 7.70 7.66
C ASN A 58 -4.59 6.53 6.90
N PRO A 59 -5.82 6.67 6.34
CA PRO A 59 -6.41 5.62 5.51
C PRO A 59 -5.57 5.29 4.28
N LEU A 60 -5.02 6.31 3.60
CA LEU A 60 -4.16 6.12 2.43
C LEU A 60 -2.85 5.38 2.79
N MET A 61 -2.22 5.76 3.90
CA MET A 61 -1.04 5.07 4.42
C MET A 61 -1.35 3.61 4.78
N LEU A 62 -2.50 3.35 5.41
CA LEU A 62 -2.93 1.99 5.74
C LEU A 62 -3.17 1.17 4.47
N ALA A 63 -3.86 1.73 3.47
CA ALA A 63 -4.11 1.08 2.20
C ALA A 63 -2.80 0.74 1.48
N LEU A 64 -1.84 1.67 1.43
CA LEU A 64 -0.51 1.43 0.85
C LEU A 64 0.26 0.34 1.62
N GLY A 65 0.21 0.34 2.96
CA GLY A 65 0.83 -0.69 3.78
C GLY A 65 0.23 -2.08 3.54
N LEU A 66 -1.10 -2.20 3.50
CA LEU A 66 -1.79 -3.45 3.16
C LEU A 66 -1.49 -3.90 1.73
N THR A 67 -1.41 -2.95 0.79
CA THR A 67 -1.02 -3.23 -0.60
C THR A 67 0.38 -3.82 -0.67
N LEU A 68 1.35 -3.26 0.05
CA LEU A 68 2.71 -3.81 0.11
C LEU A 68 2.70 -5.26 0.59
N LEU A 69 1.99 -5.55 1.67
CA LEU A 69 1.91 -6.91 2.22
C LEU A 69 1.25 -7.89 1.25
N THR A 70 0.16 -7.47 0.61
CA THR A 70 -0.62 -8.34 -0.27
C THR A 70 -0.03 -8.49 -1.67
N ALA A 71 0.68 -7.48 -2.18
CA ALA A 71 1.31 -7.52 -3.50
C ALA A 71 2.51 -8.47 -3.58
N ILE A 72 3.12 -8.86 -2.45
CA ILE A 72 4.26 -9.79 -2.42
C ILE A 72 3.89 -11.12 -3.09
N LEU A 73 2.76 -11.72 -2.71
CA LEU A 73 2.36 -13.04 -3.22
C LEU A 73 2.09 -13.03 -4.74
N PRO A 74 1.25 -12.14 -5.30
CA PRO A 74 1.07 -12.02 -6.74
C PRO A 74 2.36 -11.72 -7.49
N THR A 75 3.26 -10.92 -6.89
CA THR A 75 4.57 -10.63 -7.51
C THR A 75 5.40 -11.89 -7.62
N ILE A 76 5.52 -12.69 -6.56
CA ILE A 76 6.26 -13.95 -6.59
C ILE A 76 5.65 -14.91 -7.62
N VAL A 77 4.33 -15.06 -7.63
CA VAL A 77 3.63 -15.94 -8.58
C VAL A 77 3.87 -15.50 -10.02
N PHE A 78 3.67 -14.22 -10.34
CA PHE A 78 3.81 -13.74 -11.71
C PHE A 78 5.26 -13.62 -12.17
N TYR A 79 6.20 -13.36 -11.26
CA TYR A 79 7.60 -13.20 -11.61
C TYR A 79 8.36 -14.53 -11.67
N VAL A 80 8.11 -15.44 -10.73
CA VAL A 80 8.88 -16.69 -10.58
C VAL A 80 8.18 -17.87 -11.27
N VAL A 81 6.86 -17.98 -11.13
CA VAL A 81 6.11 -19.16 -11.61
C VAL A 81 5.64 -18.96 -13.05
N ALA A 82 5.24 -17.74 -13.41
CA ALA A 82 4.73 -17.41 -14.74
C ALA A 82 5.78 -16.67 -15.59
N SER A 83 6.76 -17.42 -16.12
CA SER A 83 7.92 -16.88 -16.87
C SER A 83 7.58 -15.96 -18.07
N ASN A 84 6.34 -16.02 -18.59
CA ASN A 84 5.89 -15.23 -19.74
C ASN A 84 5.12 -13.95 -19.37
N VAL A 85 5.03 -13.59 -18.09
CA VAL A 85 4.30 -12.38 -17.69
C VAL A 85 5.19 -11.14 -17.89
N SER A 86 4.60 -10.13 -18.52
CA SER A 86 5.21 -8.80 -18.69
C SER A 86 5.24 -8.04 -17.36
N SER A 87 6.30 -7.28 -17.11
CA SER A 87 6.42 -6.44 -15.91
C SER A 87 5.30 -5.39 -15.83
N VAL A 88 4.82 -4.91 -16.97
CA VAL A 88 3.66 -4.00 -17.05
C VAL A 88 2.42 -4.64 -16.42
N LYS A 89 2.17 -5.92 -16.70
CA LYS A 89 1.03 -6.66 -16.13
C LYS A 89 1.17 -6.83 -14.61
N ILE A 90 2.40 -7.01 -14.10
CA ILE A 90 2.66 -7.08 -12.66
C ILE A 90 2.31 -5.76 -11.99
N VAL A 91 2.75 -4.63 -12.56
CA VAL A 91 2.44 -3.28 -12.05
C VAL A 91 0.93 -3.02 -12.06
N TYR A 92 0.22 -3.43 -13.11
CA TYR A 92 -1.25 -3.33 -13.13
C TYR A 92 -1.92 -4.14 -12.02
N SER A 93 -1.39 -5.32 -11.71
CA SER A 93 -1.90 -6.09 -10.57
C SER A 93 -1.72 -5.30 -9.28
N TRP A 94 -0.60 -4.61 -9.09
CA TRP A 94 -0.36 -3.79 -7.91
C TRP A 94 -1.32 -2.61 -7.81
N ILE A 95 -1.58 -1.91 -8.93
CA ILE A 95 -2.57 -0.82 -8.99
C ILE A 95 -3.96 -1.35 -8.65
N THR A 96 -4.32 -2.52 -9.16
CA THR A 96 -5.63 -3.15 -8.89
C THR A 96 -5.77 -3.54 -7.42
N ILE A 97 -4.73 -4.16 -6.83
CA ILE A 97 -4.67 -4.48 -5.40
C ILE A 97 -4.78 -3.20 -4.57
N PHE A 98 -4.03 -2.16 -4.95
CA PHE A 98 -4.07 -0.87 -4.26
C PHE A 98 -5.47 -0.26 -4.25
N LEU A 99 -6.14 -0.22 -5.40
CA LEU A 99 -7.51 0.29 -5.49
C LEU A 99 -8.47 -0.55 -4.65
N GLY A 100 -8.35 -1.88 -4.68
CA GLY A 100 -9.12 -2.77 -3.83
C GLY A 100 -8.91 -2.50 -2.33
N MET A 101 -7.66 -2.36 -1.91
CA MET A 101 -7.30 -2.04 -0.52
C MET A 101 -7.75 -0.65 -0.11
N LEU A 102 -7.66 0.34 -1.00
CA LEU A 102 -8.12 1.70 -0.75
C LEU A 102 -9.62 1.73 -0.52
N LEU A 103 -10.40 1.08 -1.39
CA LEU A 103 -11.85 0.97 -1.23
C LEU A 103 -12.21 0.20 0.05
N PHE A 104 -11.53 -0.91 0.32
CA PHE A 104 -11.73 -1.69 1.54
C PHE A 104 -11.50 -0.84 2.78
N VAL A 105 -10.38 -0.11 2.86
CA VAL A 105 -10.05 0.75 4.00
C VAL A 105 -11.07 1.89 4.12
N MET A 106 -11.47 2.53 3.02
CA MET A 106 -12.44 3.63 3.04
C MET A 106 -13.81 3.18 3.55
N PHE A 107 -14.33 2.05 3.06
CA PHE A 107 -15.63 1.54 3.49
C PHE A 107 -15.64 0.95 4.91
N ASN A 108 -14.49 0.47 5.39
CA ASN A 108 -14.37 -0.16 6.71
C ASN A 108 -13.62 0.71 7.72
N LEU A 109 -13.43 2.01 7.46
CA LEU A 109 -12.56 2.86 8.25
C LEU A 109 -12.96 2.92 9.74
N GLU A 110 -14.26 3.01 10.04
CA GLU A 110 -14.75 3.06 11.41
C GLU A 110 -14.57 1.72 12.15
N MET A 111 -14.77 0.60 11.46
CA MET A 111 -14.50 -0.74 12.00
C MET A 111 -13.01 -0.91 12.31
N ILE A 112 -12.14 -0.51 11.37
CA ILE A 112 -10.70 -0.58 11.55
C ILE A 112 -10.27 0.27 12.76
N LYS A 113 -10.79 1.51 12.88
CA LYS A 113 -10.51 2.38 14.02
C LYS A 113 -10.95 1.75 15.34
N SER A 114 -12.12 1.11 15.40
CA SER A 114 -12.59 0.46 16.63
C SER A 114 -11.69 -0.72 17.02
N PHE A 115 -11.30 -1.54 16.04
CA PHE A 115 -10.42 -2.68 16.26
C PHE A 115 -9.06 -2.25 16.83
N PHE A 116 -8.42 -1.23 16.25
CA PHE A 116 -7.16 -0.70 16.78
C PHE A 116 -7.29 -0.10 18.17
N LYS A 117 -8.43 0.55 18.47
CA LYS A 117 -8.69 1.12 19.80
C LYS A 117 -8.88 0.03 20.86
N GLU A 118 -9.56 -1.06 20.52
CA GLU A 118 -9.74 -2.20 21.43
C GLU A 118 -8.43 -2.94 21.67
N PHE A 119 -7.65 -3.16 20.62
CA PHE A 119 -6.32 -3.78 20.73
C PHE A 119 -5.40 -3.00 21.68
N GLY A 120 -5.39 -1.66 21.58
CA GLY A 120 -4.61 -0.80 22.48
C GLY A 120 -5.02 -0.91 23.95
N LYS A 121 -6.32 -1.04 24.25
CA LYS A 121 -6.81 -1.22 25.62
C LYS A 121 -6.39 -2.56 26.22
N MET A 122 -6.39 -3.63 25.42
CA MET A 122 -5.92 -4.94 25.87
C MET A 122 -4.44 -4.90 26.25
N THR A 123 -3.60 -4.24 25.43
CA THR A 123 -2.17 -4.09 25.73
C THR A 123 -1.90 -3.31 27.01
N GLU A 124 -2.66 -2.23 27.29
CA GLU A 124 -2.52 -1.48 28.54
C GLU A 124 -2.91 -2.33 29.77
N GLN A 125 -4.03 -3.07 29.69
CA GLN A 125 -4.47 -3.92 30.79
C GLN A 125 -3.48 -5.04 31.12
N GLU A 126 -2.85 -5.64 30.10
CA GLU A 126 -1.79 -6.63 30.29
C GLU A 126 -0.54 -6.02 30.91
N GLU A 127 -0.16 -4.80 30.53
CA GLU A 127 0.96 -4.08 31.11
C GLU A 127 0.72 -3.76 32.60
N PHE A 128 -0.48 -3.28 32.96
CA PHE A 128 -0.86 -3.04 34.35
C PHE A 128 -0.91 -4.32 35.19
N ARG A 129 -1.31 -5.45 34.59
CA ARG A 129 -1.32 -6.76 35.26
C ARG A 129 0.10 -7.26 35.55
N ASN A 130 1.04 -7.06 34.60
CA ASN A 130 2.43 -7.50 34.76
C ASN A 130 3.22 -6.62 35.74
N ARG A 131 2.88 -5.34 35.91
CA ARG A 131 3.49 -4.45 36.91
C ARG A 131 3.04 -4.69 38.36
N LYS A 132 1.97 -5.48 38.58
CA LYS A 132 1.41 -5.80 39.91
C LYS A 132 1.86 -7.16 40.47
N ARG A 133 2.68 -7.91 39.73
CA ARG A 133 3.37 -9.13 40.20
C ARG A 133 4.82 -8.78 40.50
#